data_AF-A0A1F7UY04-F1
#
_entry.id   AF-A0A1F7UY04-F1
#
_cell.length_a   1.000
_cell.length_b   1.000
_cell.length_c   1.000
_cell.angle_alpha   90.00
_cell.angle_beta   90.00
_cell.angle_gamma   90.00
#
_symmetry.space_group_name_H-M   'P 1'
#
loop_
_entity.id
_entity.type
_entity.pdbx_description
1 polymer ?
#
loop_
_entity_poly.entity_id
_entity_poly.type
_entity_poly.pdbx_seq_one_letter_code
_entity_poly.pdbx_strand_id
1 'polypeptide(L)'
;MPRKNTSKLHTIDARGREVGRLASEIARLLQGKNKVSWVPNRDSGDSVIIKNIQEAVFTGKKIKQKFYFHYSGYPGGIRKDPLEKLWNKNPADVFVKVVKQMLPNNTLRKKWLSRIKFANHKTVSRG
;
A
#
# COMPACT_ATOMS: atom_id res chain seq x y z
N MET A 1 29.28 -13.20 9.38
CA MET A 1 28.67 -12.39 8.30
C MET A 1 27.19 -12.75 8.17
N PRO A 2 26.25 -11.80 8.14
CA PRO A 2 24.83 -12.13 7.92
C PRO A 2 24.63 -12.65 6.49
N ARG A 3 23.97 -13.81 6.35
CA ARG A 3 23.67 -14.46 5.06
C ARG A 3 22.79 -13.56 4.17
N LYS A 4 22.99 -13.61 2.84
CA LYS A 4 22.16 -12.90 1.85
C LYS A 4 20.67 -13.18 2.13
N ASN A 5 19.90 -12.14 2.45
CA ASN A 5 18.46 -12.25 2.63
C ASN A 5 17.80 -12.57 1.28
N THR A 6 17.21 -13.76 1.16
CA THR A 6 16.37 -14.10 0.01
C THR A 6 15.03 -13.38 0.14
N SER A 7 14.74 -12.48 -0.80
CA SER A 7 13.41 -11.87 -0.92
C SER A 7 12.43 -12.87 -1.52
N LYS A 8 11.36 -13.20 -0.79
CA LYS A 8 10.28 -14.04 -1.29
C LYS A 8 9.25 -13.18 -2.03
N LEU A 9 8.57 -13.79 -2.98
CA LEU A 9 7.46 -13.18 -3.72
C LEU A 9 6.15 -13.78 -3.19
N HIS A 10 5.28 -12.93 -2.66
CA HIS A 10 3.95 -13.34 -2.18
C HIS A 10 2.89 -12.90 -3.17
N THR A 11 1.96 -13.80 -3.52
CA THR A 11 0.78 -13.45 -4.32
C THR A 11 -0.43 -13.45 -3.40
N ILE A 12 -1.17 -12.34 -3.36
CA ILE A 12 -2.32 -12.16 -2.48
C ILE A 12 -3.54 -11.76 -3.31
N ASP A 13 -4.65 -12.47 -3.10
CA ASP A 13 -5.95 -12.10 -3.64
C ASP A 13 -6.66 -11.12 -2.68
N ALA A 14 -7.11 -9.99 -3.23
CA ALA A 14 -7.80 -8.94 -2.49
C ALA A 14 -9.33 -9.09 -2.52
N ARG A 15 -9.87 -10.03 -3.31
CA ARG A 15 -11.31 -10.24 -3.49
C ARG A 15 -12.03 -10.47 -2.17
N GLY A 16 -13.04 -9.65 -1.87
CA GLY A 16 -13.85 -9.77 -0.66
C GLY A 16 -13.13 -9.45 0.65
N ARG A 17 -11.85 -9.06 0.59
CA ARG A 17 -11.06 -8.74 1.80
C ARG A 17 -11.22 -7.27 2.17
N GLU A 18 -11.23 -7.01 3.48
CA GLU A 18 -11.22 -5.64 3.99
C GLU A 18 -9.89 -4.93 3.67
N VAL A 19 -9.95 -3.78 2.99
CA VAL A 19 -8.77 -3.02 2.55
C VAL A 19 -7.81 -2.70 3.70
N GLY A 20 -8.34 -2.34 4.87
CA GLY A 20 -7.51 -1.99 6.04
C GLY A 20 -6.72 -3.19 6.58
N ARG A 21 -7.39 -4.34 6.74
CA ARG A 21 -6.76 -5.58 7.24
C ARG A 21 -5.72 -6.10 6.25
N LEU A 22 -6.08 -6.10 4.96
CA LEU A 22 -5.19 -6.50 3.88
C LEU A 22 -3.93 -5.62 3.84
N ALA A 23 -4.07 -4.31 3.98
CA ALA A 23 -2.95 -3.38 3.98
C ALA A 23 -2.00 -3.60 5.17
N SER A 24 -2.52 -3.92 6.36
CA SER A 24 -1.71 -4.21 7.55
C SER A 24 -0.87 -5.49 7.37
N GLU A 25 -1.49 -6.55 6.85
CA GLU A 25 -0.80 -7.80 6.54
C GLU A 25 0.33 -7.58 5.53
N ILE A 26 0.05 -6.84 4.46
CA ILE A 26 1.03 -6.51 3.42
C ILE A 26 2.16 -5.65 4.00
N ALA A 27 1.86 -4.66 4.83
CA ALA A 27 2.88 -3.84 5.48
C ALA A 27 3.84 -4.68 6.35
N ARG A 28 3.34 -5.75 6.98
CA ARG A 28 4.17 -6.69 7.75
C ARG A 28 5.13 -7.48 6.86
N LEU A 29 4.64 -7.96 5.71
CA LEU A 29 5.45 -8.67 4.70
C LEU A 29 6.51 -7.75 4.07
N LEU A 30 6.13 -6.52 3.73
CA LEU A 30 7.03 -5.53 3.15
C LEU A 30 8.15 -5.11 4.10
N GLN A 31 7.88 -5.06 5.41
CA GLN A 31 8.92 -4.81 6.43
C GLN A 31 9.78 -6.04 6.71
N GLY A 32 9.34 -7.24 6.32
CA GLY A 32 10.02 -8.50 6.63
C GLY A 32 9.83 -8.96 8.07
N LYS A 33 8.83 -8.41 8.80
CA LYS A 33 8.52 -8.75 10.21
C LYS A 33 8.03 -10.19 10.40
N ASN A 34 7.77 -10.90 9.30
CA ASN A 34 7.48 -12.33 9.26
C ASN A 34 8.75 -13.20 9.38
N LYS A 35 9.95 -12.63 9.19
CA LYS A 35 11.22 -13.38 9.23
C LYS A 35 11.89 -13.22 10.59
N VAL A 36 12.48 -14.31 11.07
CA VAL A 36 13.29 -14.31 12.31
C VAL A 36 14.52 -13.42 12.16
N SER A 37 15.04 -13.22 10.94
CA SER A 37 16.18 -12.35 10.64
C SER A 37 15.84 -10.85 10.54
N TRP A 38 14.64 -10.44 10.96
CA TRP A 38 14.20 -9.04 10.89
C TRP A 38 15.05 -8.14 11.80
N VAL A 39 15.50 -7.02 11.24
CA VAL A 39 16.19 -5.97 11.99
C VAL A 39 15.60 -4.61 11.59
N PRO A 40 15.26 -3.72 12.54
CA PRO A 40 14.58 -2.45 12.24
C PRO A 40 15.31 -1.54 11.23
N ASN A 41 16.64 -1.54 11.26
CA ASN A 41 17.48 -0.67 10.41
C ASN A 41 17.88 -1.31 9.06
N ARG A 42 17.59 -2.61 8.86
CA ARG A 42 17.99 -3.34 7.67
C ARG A 42 16.77 -3.78 6.88
N ASP A 43 16.82 -3.51 5.59
CA ASP A 43 15.79 -3.95 4.69
C ASP A 43 15.84 -5.47 4.46
N SER A 44 14.83 -6.16 4.97
CA SER A 44 14.68 -7.63 4.88
C SER A 44 13.32 -8.03 4.27
N GLY A 45 12.63 -7.05 3.70
CA GLY A 45 11.27 -7.16 3.21
C GLY A 45 11.08 -8.09 2.03
N ASP A 46 9.87 -8.62 1.90
CA ASP A 46 9.44 -9.39 0.75
C ASP A 46 8.72 -8.53 -0.29
N SER A 47 8.54 -9.08 -1.49
CA SER A 47 7.75 -8.47 -2.56
C SER A 47 6.35 -9.05 -2.59
N VAL A 48 5.36 -8.22 -2.93
CA VAL A 48 3.95 -8.63 -2.91
C VAL A 48 3.28 -8.29 -4.23
N ILE A 49 2.65 -9.28 -4.85
CA ILE A 49 1.77 -9.14 -6.01
C ILE A 49 0.33 -9.23 -5.52
N ILE A 50 -0.45 -8.19 -5.78
CA ILE A 50 -1.86 -8.12 -5.41
C ILE A 50 -2.73 -8.35 -6.65
N LYS A 51 -3.69 -9.26 -6.53
CA LYS A 51 -4.71 -9.55 -7.54
C LYS A 51 -6.06 -9.00 -7.12
N ASN A 52 -6.92 -8.69 -8.09
CA ASN A 52 -8.32 -8.29 -7.91
C ASN A 52 -8.55 -7.14 -6.92
N ILE A 53 -7.69 -6.12 -6.94
CA ILE A 53 -7.77 -5.02 -5.96
C ILE A 53 -9.09 -4.23 -6.03
N GLN A 54 -9.75 -4.21 -7.18
CA GLN A 54 -11.06 -3.57 -7.36
C GLN A 54 -12.16 -4.22 -6.51
N GLU A 55 -12.04 -5.51 -6.22
CA GLU A 55 -13.02 -6.30 -5.46
C GLU A 55 -12.75 -6.28 -3.95
N ALA A 56 -11.76 -5.49 -3.50
CA ALA A 56 -11.52 -5.28 -2.09
C ALA A 56 -12.62 -4.41 -1.48
N VAL A 57 -13.00 -4.72 -0.24
CA VAL A 57 -14.19 -4.15 0.40
C VAL A 57 -13.78 -3.11 1.45
N PHE A 58 -14.49 -1.98 1.46
CA PHE A 58 -14.49 -1.06 2.60
C PHE A 58 -15.71 -1.34 3.47
N THR A 59 -15.47 -1.59 4.75
CA THR A 59 -16.55 -1.81 5.72
C THR A 59 -17.42 -0.56 5.89
N GLY A 60 -18.75 -0.74 5.90
CA GLY A 60 -19.72 0.30 6.23
C GLY A 60 -19.78 1.45 5.21
N LYS A 61 -20.05 2.68 5.68
CA LYS A 61 -20.21 3.88 4.82
C LYS A 61 -18.90 4.59 4.49
N LYS A 62 -17.74 3.98 4.82
CA LYS A 62 -16.41 4.59 4.68
C LYS A 62 -16.08 5.01 3.24
N ILE A 63 -16.52 4.24 2.24
CA ILE A 63 -16.24 4.55 0.84
C ILE A 63 -16.87 5.89 0.41
N LYS A 64 -18.07 6.18 0.93
CA LYS A 64 -18.82 7.42 0.62
C LYS A 64 -18.43 8.59 1.51
N GLN A 65 -18.06 8.34 2.77
CA GLN A 65 -17.80 9.39 3.75
C GLN A 65 -16.34 9.86 3.78
N LYS A 66 -15.39 9.03 3.33
CA LYS A 66 -13.97 9.36 3.43
C LYS A 66 -13.53 10.24 2.26
N PHE A 67 -12.79 11.30 2.60
CA PHE A 67 -12.17 12.19 1.63
C PHE A 67 -10.65 12.16 1.78
N TYR A 68 -9.95 12.27 0.66
CA TYR A 68 -8.53 12.56 0.64
C TYR A 68 -8.34 14.05 0.39
N PHE A 69 -7.54 14.66 1.26
CA PHE A 69 -7.15 16.06 1.15
C PHE A 69 -5.74 16.15 0.58
N HIS A 70 -5.54 17.10 -0.32
CA HIS A 70 -4.23 17.46 -0.85
C HIS A 70 -4.08 18.97 -0.78
N TYR A 71 -2.99 19.45 -0.20
CA TYR A 71 -2.68 20.87 -0.13
C TYR A 71 -1.53 21.20 -1.08
N SER A 72 -1.71 22.20 -1.94
CA SER A 72 -0.69 22.61 -2.91
C SER A 72 0.39 23.55 -2.33
N GLY A 73 0.20 24.11 -1.13
CA GLY A 73 1.11 25.09 -0.52
C GLY A 73 0.68 26.55 -0.68
N TYR A 74 -0.34 26.84 -1.49
CA TYR A 74 -0.87 28.20 -1.71
C TYR A 74 -2.17 28.44 -0.94
N PRO A 75 -2.50 29.69 -0.55
CA PRO A 75 -3.82 30.04 -0.02
C PRO A 75 -4.94 29.56 -0.97
N GLY A 76 -5.98 28.90 -0.43
CA GLY A 76 -7.05 28.29 -1.23
C GLY A 76 -6.66 27.00 -1.96
N GLY A 77 -5.42 26.51 -1.83
CA GLY A 77 -4.88 25.35 -2.54
C GLY A 77 -5.31 23.97 -2.03
N ILE A 78 -6.38 23.87 -1.23
CA ILE A 78 -6.88 22.60 -0.69
C ILE A 78 -7.77 21.92 -1.72
N ARG A 79 -7.37 20.74 -2.18
CA ARG A 79 -8.19 19.85 -3.00
C ARG A 79 -8.75 18.72 -2.13
N LYS A 80 -10.04 18.43 -2.32
CA LYS A 80 -10.77 17.37 -1.62
C LYS A 80 -11.32 16.39 -2.65
N ASP A 81 -10.83 15.17 -2.62
CA ASP A 81 -11.29 14.09 -3.50
C ASP A 81 -12.02 13.01 -2.70
N PRO A 82 -13.27 12.64 -3.06
CA PRO A 82 -13.95 11.53 -2.41
C PRO A 82 -13.23 10.20 -2.67
N LEU A 83 -13.15 9.36 -1.63
CA LEU A 83 -12.53 8.04 -1.72
C LEU A 83 -13.18 7.20 -2.82
N GLU A 84 -14.51 7.21 -2.92
CA GLU A 84 -15.26 6.51 -3.98
C GLU A 84 -14.77 6.86 -5.39
N LYS A 85 -14.61 8.17 -5.69
CA LYS A 85 -14.10 8.63 -6.98
C LYS A 85 -12.66 8.16 -7.23
N LEU A 86 -11.80 8.25 -6.21
CA LEU A 86 -10.41 7.80 -6.33
C LEU A 86 -10.31 6.28 -6.50
N TRP A 87 -11.16 5.52 -5.82
CA TRP A 87 -11.21 4.06 -5.90
C TRP A 87 -11.66 3.60 -7.27
N ASN A 88 -12.70 4.23 -7.82
CA ASN A 88 -13.20 3.92 -9.17
C ASN A 88 -12.18 4.30 -10.25
N LYS A 89 -11.43 5.40 -10.07
CA LYS A 89 -10.41 5.84 -11.02
C LYS A 89 -9.15 4.99 -10.98
N ASN A 90 -8.55 4.82 -9.80
CA ASN A 90 -7.32 4.06 -9.62
C ASN A 90 -7.26 3.45 -8.20
N PRO A 91 -7.81 2.24 -8.02
CA PRO A 91 -7.82 1.55 -6.73
C PRO A 91 -6.41 1.17 -6.27
N ALA A 92 -5.48 0.91 -7.19
CA ALA A 92 -4.08 0.59 -6.85
C ALA A 92 -3.40 1.78 -6.15
N ASP A 93 -3.59 3.00 -6.66
CA ASP A 93 -3.07 4.22 -6.03
C ASP A 93 -3.65 4.44 -4.63
N VAL A 94 -4.95 4.23 -4.46
CA VAL A 94 -5.60 4.34 -3.14
C VAL A 94 -5.04 3.29 -2.20
N PHE A 95 -4.88 2.04 -2.66
CA PHE A 95 -4.34 0.97 -1.85
C PHE A 95 -2.90 1.25 -1.41
N VAL A 96 -2.05 1.74 -2.32
CA VAL A 96 -0.67 2.17 -1.99
C VAL A 96 -0.68 3.28 -0.94
N LYS A 97 -1.60 4.25 -1.02
CA LYS A 97 -1.77 5.30 0.02
C LYS A 97 -2.16 4.71 1.38
N VAL A 98 -3.03 3.71 1.40
CA VAL A 98 -3.41 3.01 2.64
C VAL A 98 -2.22 2.27 3.24
N VAL A 99 -1.48 1.48 2.43
CA VAL A 99 -0.29 0.75 2.89
C VAL A 99 0.80 1.71 3.35
N LYS A 100 1.00 2.84 2.66
CA LYS A 100 1.95 3.89 3.06
C LYS A 100 1.69 4.40 4.48
N GLN A 101 0.41 4.50 4.88
CA GLN A 101 0.03 4.92 6.23
C GLN A 101 0.33 3.86 7.30
N MET A 102 0.52 2.59 6.91
CA MET A 102 0.86 1.47 7.79
C MET A 102 2.39 1.27 7.93
N LEU A 103 3.20 2.10 7.26
CA LEU A 103 4.66 2.01 7.28
C LEU A 103 5.27 3.18 8.08
N PRO A 104 6.36 2.95 8.83
CA PRO A 104 7.04 4.02 9.56
C PRO A 104 7.61 5.06 8.58
N ASN A 105 7.65 6.31 9.03
CA ASN A 105 8.15 7.42 8.22
C ASN A 105 9.69 7.43 8.19
N ASN A 106 10.28 6.65 7.29
CA ASN A 106 11.73 6.57 7.09
C ASN A 106 12.10 6.47 5.60
N THR A 107 13.41 6.43 5.32
CA THR A 107 13.95 6.30 3.96
C THR A 107 13.63 4.93 3.33
N LEU A 108 13.53 3.88 4.14
CA LEU A 108 13.17 2.52 3.70
C LEU A 108 11.73 2.44 3.18
N ARG A 109 10.82 3.31 3.64
CA ARG A 109 9.42 3.34 3.21
C ARG A 109 9.27 3.42 1.69
N LYS A 110 10.10 4.21 0.99
CA LYS A 110 10.08 4.29 -0.48
C LYS A 110 10.43 2.95 -1.12
N LYS A 111 11.44 2.25 -0.59
CA LYS A 111 11.87 0.93 -1.06
C LYS A 111 10.83 -0.15 -0.81
N TRP A 112 10.12 -0.09 0.32
CA TRP A 112 9.04 -1.03 0.61
C TRP A 112 7.83 -0.82 -0.31
N LEU A 113 7.44 0.44 -0.56
CA LEU A 113 6.32 0.73 -1.45
C LEU A 113 6.60 0.31 -2.91
N SER A 114 7.85 0.42 -3.39
CA SER A 114 8.21 0.00 -4.74
C SER A 114 8.17 -1.52 -4.95
N ARG A 115 8.09 -2.31 -3.88
CA ARG A 115 7.94 -3.78 -3.95
C ARG A 115 6.50 -4.26 -4.10
N ILE A 116 5.53 -3.35 -3.99
CA ILE A 116 4.12 -3.68 -4.26
C ILE A 116 3.92 -3.69 -5.77
N LYS A 117 3.42 -4.81 -6.29
CA LYS A 117 3.02 -4.96 -7.69
C LYS A 117 1.54 -5.34 -7.76
N PHE A 118 0.88 -4.90 -8.82
CA PHE A 118 -0.51 -5.25 -9.09
C PHE A 118 -0.57 -6.03 -10.40
N ALA A 119 -1.25 -7.18 -10.41
CA ALA A 119 -1.24 -8.08 -11.57
C ALA A 119 -2.06 -7.54 -12.77
N ASN A 120 -3.12 -6.75 -12.50
CA ASN A 120 -4.12 -6.38 -13.51
C ASN A 120 -4.39 -4.86 -13.57
N HIS A 121 -3.49 -4.02 -13.06
CA HIS A 121 -3.69 -2.56 -13.00
C HIS A 121 -2.50 -1.82 -13.61
N LYS A 122 -2.76 -0.85 -14.51
CA LYS A 122 -1.73 0.06 -15.02
C LYS A 122 -1.29 0.95 -13.88
N THR A 123 -0.19 0.61 -13.22
CA THR A 123 0.48 1.53 -12.30
C THR A 123 0.95 2.74 -13.08
N VAL A 124 0.36 3.92 -12.83
CA VAL A 124 0.89 5.18 -13.33
C VAL A 124 2.24 5.39 -12.63
N SER A 125 3.34 5.15 -13.35
CA SER A 125 4.68 5.46 -12.87
C SER A 125 4.75 6.96 -12.56
N ARG A 126 4.77 7.32 -11.28
CA ARG A 126 5.15 8.66 -10.85
C ARG A 126 6.67 8.72 -10.90
N GLY A 127 7.20 9.32 -11.97
CA GLY A 127 8.57 9.86 -12.01
C GLY A 127 8.72 11.03 -11.06
#